data_AF-A0A2N8KJW3-F1
#
_entry.id   AF-A0A2N8KJW3-F1
#
_cell.length_a   1.000
_cell.length_b   1.000
_cell.length_c   1.000
_cell.angle_alpha   90.00
_cell.angle_beta   90.00
_cell.angle_gamma   90.00
#
_symmetry.space_group_name_H-M   'P 1'
#
loop_
_entity.id
_entity.type
_entity.pdbx_description
1 polymer ?
#
loop_
_entity_poly.entity_id
_entity_poly.type
_entity_poly.pdbx_seq_one_letter_code
_entity_poly.pdbx_strand_id
1 'polypeptide(L)'
;MLYRYIREQSAPSFAAMVGLARAAKVRLDWLATGEGEPHGAGSESSDTEAPGSADLDLLERVSRSAFEELQRRNIQLEPAALARLVRVLYRHFASRQEMPDHATVSNIIDLAAYR
;
A
#
# COMPACT_ATOMS: atom_id res chain seq x y z
N MET A 1 22.76 17.48 18.38
CA MET A 1 22.21 16.87 19.62
C MET A 1 22.41 15.36 19.64
N LEU A 2 21.98 14.61 18.61
CA LEU A 2 22.17 13.14 18.51
C LEU A 2 23.61 12.67 18.79
N TYR A 3 24.60 13.39 18.28
CA TYR A 3 26.02 13.09 18.48
C TYR A 3 26.46 13.03 19.96
N ARG A 4 25.82 13.82 20.84
CA ARG A 4 26.13 13.80 22.28
C ARG A 4 25.52 12.58 22.97
N TYR A 5 24.39 12.08 22.48
CA TYR A 5 23.78 10.84 22.97
C TYR A 5 24.61 9.61 22.56
N ILE A 6 25.07 9.58 21.31
CA ILE A 6 25.93 8.49 20.80
C ILE A 6 27.26 8.42 21.56
N ARG A 7 27.78 9.56 22.01
CA ARG A 7 29.00 9.65 22.82
C ARG A 7 28.76 9.51 24.32
N GLU A 8 27.53 9.18 24.73
CA GLU A 8 27.12 9.04 26.14
C GLU A 8 27.35 10.29 27.01
N GLN A 9 27.51 11.45 26.37
CA GLN A 9 27.77 12.73 27.04
C GLN A 9 26.48 13.38 27.59
N SER A 10 25.32 12.84 27.23
CA SER A 10 24.02 13.33 27.65
C SER A 10 23.00 12.20 27.50
N ALA A 11 22.13 12.04 28.51
CA ALA A 11 21.00 11.12 28.42
C ALA A 11 19.87 11.79 27.61
N PRO A 12 19.29 11.10 26.61
CA PRO A 12 18.15 11.62 25.88
C PRO A 12 16.94 11.75 26.81
N SER A 13 16.19 12.84 26.69
CA SER A 13 14.90 12.95 27.37
C SER A 13 13.89 11.96 26.77
N PHE A 14 12.83 11.64 27.52
CA PHE A 14 11.74 10.78 27.02
C PHE A 14 11.17 11.28 25.69
N ALA A 15 10.93 12.59 25.57
CA ALA A 15 10.45 13.20 24.32
C ALA A 15 11.43 13.02 23.15
N ALA A 16 12.75 13.11 23.41
CA ALA A 16 13.77 12.85 22.40
C ALA A 16 13.78 11.36 21.99
N MET A 17 13.62 10.43 22.94
CA MET A 17 13.53 8.99 22.63
C MET A 17 12.29 8.65 21.81
N VAL A 18 11.12 9.23 22.14
CA VAL A 18 9.89 9.09 21.34
C VAL A 18 10.10 9.61 19.91
N GLY A 19 10.77 10.75 19.76
CA GLY A 19 11.11 11.31 18.45
C GLY A 19 12.02 10.40 17.64
N LEU A 20 13.04 9.81 18.27
CA LEU A 20 13.95 8.86 17.63
C LEU A 20 13.26 7.56 17.24
N ALA A 21 12.44 6.99 18.12
CA ALA A 21 11.65 5.78 17.85
C ALA A 21 10.73 5.98 16.64
N ARG A 22 10.03 7.13 16.58
CA ARG A 22 9.16 7.48 15.43
C ARG A 22 9.95 7.67 14.14
N ALA A 23 11.08 8.39 14.20
CA ALA A 23 11.91 8.63 13.02
C ALA A 23 12.52 7.34 12.45
N ALA A 24 12.90 6.41 13.32
CA ALA A 24 13.46 5.11 12.95
C ALA A 24 12.39 4.02 12.71
N LYS A 25 11.11 4.34 12.90
CA LYS A 25 9.98 3.38 12.82
C LYS A 25 10.15 2.14 13.70
N VAL A 26 10.74 2.30 14.88
CA VAL A 26 10.93 1.23 15.86
C VAL A 26 10.10 1.47 17.12
N ARG A 27 9.83 0.41 17.88
CA ARG A 27 9.19 0.52 19.19
C ARG A 27 10.08 1.27 20.17
N LEU A 28 9.47 2.14 20.97
CA LEU A 28 10.16 2.85 22.05
C LEU A 28 10.72 1.89 23.11
N ASP A 29 9.97 0.84 23.46
CA ASP A 29 10.39 -0.16 24.44
C ASP A 29 11.67 -0.88 23.98
N TRP A 30 11.72 -1.27 22.70
CA TRP A 30 12.91 -1.85 22.09
C TRP A 30 14.06 -0.84 22.02
N LEU A 31 13.81 0.41 21.64
CA LEU A 31 14.84 1.45 21.60
C LEU A 31 15.45 1.73 22.99
N ALA A 32 14.65 1.61 24.06
CA ALA A 32 15.06 1.92 25.42
C ALA A 32 15.77 0.76 26.11
N THR A 33 15.39 -0.49 25.81
CA THR A 33 15.85 -1.68 26.55
C THR A 33 16.62 -2.69 25.70
N GLY A 34 16.46 -2.63 24.38
CA GLY A 34 16.94 -3.65 23.45
C GLY A 34 16.12 -4.94 23.47
N GLU A 35 15.08 -5.03 24.30
CA GLU A 35 14.24 -6.22 24.44
C GLU A 35 12.95 -6.13 23.60
N GLY A 36 12.47 -7.28 23.14
CA GLY A 36 11.29 -7.37 22.27
C GLY A 36 11.59 -7.17 20.78
N GLU A 37 10.55 -7.10 19.97
CA GLU A 37 10.70 -6.87 18.53
C GLU A 37 10.98 -5.39 18.22
N PRO A 38 11.97 -5.08 17.35
CA PRO A 38 12.27 -3.70 16.95
C PRO A 38 11.06 -3.03 16.28
N HIS A 39 10.30 -3.82 15.54
CA HIS A 39 9.06 -3.40 14.91
C HIS A 39 7.88 -3.90 15.76
N GLY A 40 6.75 -3.19 15.74
CA GLY A 40 5.56 -3.61 16.47
C GLY A 40 5.17 -5.04 16.14
N ALA A 41 5.08 -5.92 17.15
CA ALA A 41 4.39 -7.22 17.13
C ALA A 41 2.85 -7.07 16.95
N GLY A 42 2.47 -6.13 16.08
CA GLY A 42 1.14 -5.83 15.57
C GLY A 42 1.25 -5.45 14.10
N SER A 43 2.19 -6.08 13.38
CA SER A 43 2.37 -5.95 11.94
C SER A 43 1.79 -7.17 11.20
N GLU A 44 0.59 -7.57 11.60
CA GLU A 44 -0.44 -7.93 10.63
C GLU A 44 -1.17 -6.61 10.36
N SER A 45 -1.14 -6.12 9.12
CA SER A 45 -1.69 -4.81 8.70
C SER A 45 -0.90 -3.58 9.13
N SER A 46 0.34 -3.46 8.62
CA SER A 46 0.94 -2.14 8.42
C SER A 46 1.17 -1.93 6.93
N ASP A 47 0.12 -1.43 6.29
CA ASP A 47 0.13 -0.58 5.11
C ASP A 47 1.01 0.65 5.36
N THR A 48 2.30 0.43 5.58
CA THR A 48 3.29 1.46 5.22
C THR A 48 3.50 1.29 3.73
N GLU A 49 2.53 1.77 2.98
CA GLU A 49 2.74 2.06 1.58
C GLU A 49 3.93 3.03 1.52
N ALA A 50 5.03 2.55 0.96
CA ALA A 50 5.98 3.46 0.36
C ALA A 50 5.20 4.28 -0.67
N PRO A 51 5.48 5.57 -0.90
CA PRO A 51 4.93 6.27 -2.05
C PRO A 51 5.52 5.62 -3.31
N GLY A 52 4.89 4.53 -3.76
CA GLY A 52 5.42 3.63 -4.78
C GLY A 52 5.21 2.13 -4.56
N SER A 53 4.79 1.64 -3.38
CA SER A 53 4.36 0.24 -3.26
C SER A 53 2.93 0.15 -3.78
N ALA A 54 2.74 -0.48 -4.92
CA ALA A 54 1.41 -0.74 -5.44
C ALA A 54 0.60 -1.54 -4.40
N ASP A 55 -0.63 -1.11 -4.13
CA ASP A 55 -1.62 -1.86 -3.36
C ASP A 55 -1.96 -3.14 -4.15
N LEU A 56 -1.25 -4.22 -3.82
CA LEU A 56 -1.38 -5.50 -4.49
C LEU A 56 -2.77 -6.12 -4.26
N ASP A 57 -3.39 -5.83 -3.12
CA ASP A 57 -4.73 -6.32 -2.79
C ASP A 57 -5.78 -5.63 -3.66
N LEU A 58 -5.66 -4.30 -3.85
CA LEU A 58 -6.51 -3.56 -4.78
C LEU A 58 -6.31 -4.04 -6.22
N LEU A 59 -5.06 -4.27 -6.64
CA LEU A 59 -4.76 -4.83 -7.95
C LEU A 59 -5.42 -6.19 -8.17
N GLU A 60 -5.35 -7.09 -7.18
CA GLU A 60 -5.97 -8.40 -7.26
C GLU A 60 -7.50 -8.30 -7.36
N ARG A 61 -8.14 -7.48 -6.51
CA ARG A 61 -9.60 -7.28 -6.53
C ARG A 61 -10.09 -6.70 -7.85
N VAL A 62 -9.38 -5.69 -8.37
CA VAL A 62 -9.68 -5.06 -9.66
C VAL A 62 -9.50 -6.05 -10.81
N SER A 63 -8.41 -6.82 -10.81
CA SER A 63 -8.13 -7.81 -11.86
C SER A 63 -9.19 -8.91 -11.87
N ARG A 64 -9.56 -9.42 -10.70
CA ARG A 64 -10.60 -10.45 -10.56
C ARG A 64 -11.95 -9.95 -11.06
N SER A 65 -12.36 -8.75 -10.63
CA SER A 65 -13.63 -8.15 -11.05
C SER A 65 -13.67 -7.90 -12.56
N ALA A 66 -12.57 -7.45 -13.15
CA ALA A 66 -12.46 -7.26 -14.59
C ALA A 66 -12.54 -8.59 -15.35
N PHE A 67 -11.85 -9.64 -14.90
CA PHE A 67 -11.89 -10.95 -15.56
C PHE A 67 -13.26 -11.62 -15.48
N GLU A 68 -13.94 -11.53 -14.33
CA GLU A 68 -15.30 -12.03 -14.19
C GLU A 68 -16.26 -11.34 -15.16
N GLU A 69 -16.19 -10.02 -15.30
CA GLU A 69 -17.02 -9.27 -16.26
C GLU A 69 -16.73 -9.66 -17.71
N LEU A 70 -15.45 -9.80 -18.08
CA LEU A 70 -15.06 -10.20 -19.43
C LEU A 70 -15.52 -11.63 -19.76
N GLN A 71 -15.42 -12.55 -18.79
CA GLN A 71 -15.93 -13.91 -18.93
C GLN A 71 -17.45 -13.94 -19.03
N ARG A 72 -18.18 -13.21 -18.18
CA ARG A 72 -19.65 -13.12 -18.23
C ARG A 72 -20.14 -12.60 -19.59
N ARG A 73 -19.46 -11.61 -20.16
CA ARG A 73 -19.82 -11.01 -21.45
C ARG A 73 -19.24 -11.75 -22.66
N ASN A 74 -18.46 -12.82 -22.44
CA ASN A 74 -17.76 -13.57 -23.47
C ASN A 74 -16.90 -12.68 -24.40
N ILE A 75 -16.31 -11.61 -23.84
CA ILE A 75 -15.48 -10.67 -24.59
C ILE A 75 -14.03 -11.17 -24.53
N GLN A 76 -13.50 -11.58 -25.68
CA GLN A 76 -12.09 -11.90 -25.81
C GLN A 76 -11.31 -10.63 -26.13
N LEU A 77 -10.50 -10.16 -25.17
CA LEU A 77 -9.52 -9.11 -25.43
C LEU A 77 -8.15 -9.70 -25.68
N GLU A 78 -7.42 -9.07 -26.59
CA GLU A 78 -5.99 -9.30 -26.77
C GLU A 78 -5.26 -9.13 -25.41
N PRO A 79 -4.26 -9.98 -25.09
CA PRO A 79 -3.53 -9.90 -23.82
C PRO A 79 -2.98 -8.50 -23.52
N ALA A 80 -2.55 -7.79 -24.57
CA ALA A 80 -2.07 -6.41 -24.47
C ALA A 80 -3.18 -5.41 -24.08
N ALA A 81 -4.40 -5.61 -24.56
CA ALA A 81 -5.56 -4.77 -24.22
C ALA A 81 -6.04 -5.04 -22.79
N LEU A 82 -6.03 -6.31 -22.38
CA LEU A 82 -6.37 -6.73 -21.02
C LEU A 82 -5.40 -6.15 -19.98
N ALA A 83 -4.09 -6.17 -20.24
CA ALA A 83 -3.10 -5.54 -19.37
C ALA A 83 -3.29 -4.01 -19.26
N ARG A 84 -3.69 -3.36 -20.36
CA ARG A 84 -4.01 -1.92 -20.36
C ARG A 84 -5.25 -1.62 -19.53
N LEU A 85 -6.30 -2.43 -19.65
CA LEU A 85 -7.53 -2.29 -18.88
C LEU A 85 -7.25 -2.38 -17.37
N VAL A 86 -6.56 -3.43 -16.92
CA VAL A 86 -6.21 -3.63 -15.50
C VAL A 86 -5.38 -2.45 -14.98
N ARG A 87 -4.41 -1.96 -15.76
CA ARG A 87 -3.60 -0.79 -15.38
C ARG A 87 -4.44 0.48 -15.20
N VAL A 88 -5.40 0.72 -16.10
CA VAL A 88 -6.27 1.90 -16.05
C VAL A 88 -7.20 1.83 -14.83
N LEU A 89 -7.82 0.66 -14.61
CA LEU A 89 -8.69 0.44 -13.45
C LEU A 89 -7.90 0.61 -12.15
N TYR A 90 -6.74 -0.04 -12.02
CA TYR A 90 -5.89 0.08 -10.84
C TYR A 90 -5.51 1.54 -10.57
N ARG A 91 -5.06 2.29 -11.59
CA ARG A 91 -4.73 3.71 -11.44
C ARG A 91 -5.95 4.55 -11.02
N HIS A 92 -7.13 4.23 -11.54
CA HIS A 92 -8.36 4.94 -11.21
C HIS A 92 -8.74 4.76 -9.75
N PHE A 93 -8.78 3.52 -9.27
CA PHE A 93 -9.14 3.20 -7.88
C PHE A 93 -8.06 3.60 -6.89
N ALA A 94 -6.79 3.43 -7.23
CA ALA A 94 -5.67 3.89 -6.41
C ALA A 94 -5.67 5.42 -6.23
N SER A 95 -6.09 6.18 -7.25
CA SER A 95 -6.16 7.64 -7.15
C SER A 95 -7.30 8.17 -6.28
N ARG A 96 -8.33 7.34 -6.04
CA ARG A 96 -9.57 7.73 -5.33
C ARG A 96 -9.75 7.06 -3.96
N GLN A 97 -8.91 6.08 -3.60
CA GLN A 97 -9.10 5.23 -2.40
C GLN A 97 -10.54 4.68 -2.30
N GLU A 98 -11.15 4.40 -3.44
CA GLU A 98 -12.54 3.98 -3.56
C GLU A 98 -12.59 2.48 -3.80
N MET A 99 -13.53 1.79 -3.16
CA MET A 99 -13.74 0.37 -3.39
C MET A 99 -14.22 0.15 -4.84
N PRO A 100 -13.76 -0.92 -5.51
CA PRO A 100 -14.16 -1.21 -6.89
C PRO A 100 -15.66 -1.47 -6.97
N ASP A 101 -16.41 -0.47 -7.45
CA ASP A 101 -17.84 -0.57 -7.74
C ASP A 101 -18.05 -1.17 -9.14
N HIS A 102 -18.98 -2.13 -9.23
CA HIS A 102 -19.27 -2.92 -10.42
C HIS A 102 -19.68 -2.03 -11.61
N ALA A 103 -20.38 -0.92 -11.33
CA ALA A 103 -20.81 0.06 -12.32
C ALA A 103 -19.64 0.80 -12.99
N THR A 104 -18.61 1.16 -12.21
CA THR A 104 -17.42 1.87 -12.70
C THR A 104 -16.55 0.95 -13.55
N VAL A 105 -16.42 -0.32 -13.16
CA VAL A 105 -15.72 -1.35 -13.94
C VAL A 105 -16.42 -1.59 -15.27
N SER A 106 -17.76 -1.70 -15.28
CA SER A 106 -18.55 -1.85 -16.51
C SER A 106 -18.35 -0.70 -17.48
N ASN A 107 -18.46 0.55 -17.02
CA ASN A 107 -18.32 1.73 -17.88
C ASN A 107 -16.92 1.84 -18.50
N ILE A 108 -15.87 1.46 -17.76
CA ILE A 108 -14.49 1.48 -18.26
C ILE A 108 -14.24 0.34 -19.26
N ILE A 109 -14.86 -0.83 -19.05
CA ILE A 109 -14.84 -1.93 -20.03
C ILE A 109 -15.54 -1.50 -21.32
N ASP A 110 -16.70 -0.84 -21.25
CA ASP A 110 -17.41 -0.34 -22.43
C ASP A 110 -16.58 0.70 -23.20
N LEU A 111 -15.84 1.55 -22.50
CA LEU A 111 -14.89 2.51 -23.12
C LEU A 111 -13.66 1.84 -23.76
N ALA A 112 -13.23 0.69 -23.23
CA ALA A 112 -12.09 -0.06 -23.76
C ALA A 112 -12.47 -1.01 -24.91
N ALA A 113 -13.73 -1.48 -24.98
CA ALA A 113 -14.23 -2.37 -26.01
C ALA A 113 -14.57 -1.65 -27.34
N TYR A 114 -14.80 -0.33 -27.30
CA TYR A 114 -15.18 0.48 -28.47
C TYR A 114 -14.01 1.18 -29.18
N ARG A 115 -12.76 0.79 -28.93
CA ARG A 115 -11.57 1.36 -29.60
C ARG A 115 -10.74 0.34 -30.36
#